data_AF-A0A852WGN0-F1
#
_entry.id   AF-A0A852WGN0-F1
#
_cell.length_a   1.000
_cell.length_b   1.000
_cell.length_c   1.000
_cell.angle_alpha   90.00
_cell.angle_beta   90.00
_cell.angle_gamma   90.00
#
_symmetry.space_group_name_H-M   'P 1'
#
loop_
_entity.id
_entity.type
_entity.pdbx_description
1 polymer ?
#
loop_
_entity_poly.entity_id
_entity_poly.type
_entity_poly.pdbx_seq_one_letter_code
_entity_poly.pdbx_strand_id
1 'polypeptide(L)'
;MSTARSSRPTKAKGPTVSDVAVDPLREPVFLVPAVPPSRARLVGRVFAYLGLTVLWLVLLAIALFATVAALPGAAGSATSDGGLAASHAFHRSDSWLAIIFIPLLVPLFGFVAVFLVQATFGMVLTSAMLFLRSLNPAYRHEQLSMTIRSSDGEAVGPALTAVTGVGLSLVPVRLTRLSKVATIIQFNGWIVNGSTFAIGFIWGLVYFFTITWTLWPATGTAAPICQVVTGLLGAWMLFEIWRRRHRYPGVMPAQLEGTAYERSWPNRPIAQKAAAKKRTVKMAAKNASRP
;
A
#
# COMPACT_ATOMS: atom_id res chain seq x y z
N MET A 1 -67.68 18.47 -11.68
CA MET A 1 -66.23 18.73 -11.84
C MET A 1 -65.63 18.98 -10.46
N SER A 2 -64.98 17.98 -9.87
CA SER A 2 -64.31 18.07 -8.57
C SER A 2 -62.95 17.40 -8.71
N THR A 3 -61.88 18.19 -8.69
CA THR A 3 -60.50 17.74 -8.88
C THR A 3 -59.91 17.31 -7.53
N ALA A 4 -59.71 15.99 -7.38
CA ALA A 4 -59.06 15.38 -6.23
C ALA A 4 -57.56 15.72 -6.20
N ARG A 5 -57.13 16.35 -5.10
CA ARG A 5 -55.74 16.77 -4.86
C ARG A 5 -54.98 15.61 -4.21
N SER A 6 -54.17 14.91 -5.01
CA SER A 6 -53.25 13.86 -4.56
C SER A 6 -52.14 14.45 -3.66
N SER A 7 -52.20 14.20 -2.36
CA SER A 7 -51.15 14.52 -1.40
C SER A 7 -49.97 13.55 -1.54
N ARG A 8 -48.80 14.07 -1.92
CA ARG A 8 -47.54 13.30 -1.93
C ARG A 8 -47.08 13.05 -0.48
N PRO A 9 -46.68 11.81 -0.12
CA PRO A 9 -46.05 11.55 1.15
C PRO A 9 -44.66 12.18 1.19
N THR A 10 -44.49 13.16 2.06
CA THR A 10 -43.21 13.72 2.47
C THR A 10 -42.38 12.60 3.10
N LYS A 11 -41.33 12.14 2.41
CA LYS A 11 -40.29 11.28 2.98
C LYS A 11 -39.74 11.99 4.23
N ALA A 12 -40.11 11.47 5.40
CA ALA A 12 -39.52 11.88 6.66
C ALA A 12 -38.00 11.68 6.55
N LYS A 13 -37.27 12.79 6.59
CA LYS A 13 -35.83 12.82 6.68
C LYS A 13 -35.50 12.23 8.05
N GLY A 14 -35.18 10.94 8.08
CA GLY A 14 -34.77 10.24 9.29
C GLY A 14 -33.67 11.02 10.00
N PRO A 15 -33.58 10.93 11.33
CA PRO A 15 -32.70 11.75 12.14
C PRO A 15 -31.29 11.70 11.53
N THR A 16 -30.85 12.86 11.04
CA THR A 16 -29.44 13.09 10.73
C THR A 16 -28.72 12.83 12.03
N VAL A 17 -27.95 11.74 12.08
CA VAL A 17 -27.02 11.40 13.16
C VAL A 17 -26.10 12.60 13.34
N SER A 18 -26.54 13.52 14.18
CA SER A 18 -25.87 14.73 14.57
C SER A 18 -24.66 14.33 15.38
N ASP A 19 -23.47 14.65 14.86
CA ASP A 19 -22.38 15.32 15.57
C ASP A 19 -22.03 14.88 17.00
N VAL A 20 -22.28 13.63 17.38
CA VAL A 20 -21.43 12.99 18.38
C VAL A 20 -20.10 12.81 17.68
N ALA A 21 -19.18 13.74 17.94
CA ALA A 21 -17.79 13.68 17.56
C ALA A 21 -17.15 12.50 18.28
N VAL A 22 -17.54 11.27 17.92
CA VAL A 22 -16.83 10.05 18.24
C VAL A 22 -15.44 10.28 17.68
N ASP A 23 -14.47 10.50 18.58
CA ASP A 23 -13.08 10.62 18.20
C ASP A 23 -12.75 9.31 17.47
N PRO A 24 -12.59 9.36 16.13
CA PRO A 24 -12.47 8.16 15.31
C PRO A 24 -11.14 7.45 15.60
N LEU A 25 -10.34 7.91 16.56
CA LEU A 25 -9.13 7.25 17.05
C LEU A 25 -9.28 6.74 18.50
N ARG A 26 -10.29 7.14 19.29
CA ARG A 26 -10.44 6.68 20.69
C ARG A 26 -11.30 5.44 20.83
N GLU A 27 -12.43 5.38 20.12
CA GLU A 27 -13.37 4.29 20.30
C GLU A 27 -13.19 3.18 19.26
N PRO A 28 -13.32 1.90 19.67
CA PRO A 28 -13.30 0.78 18.75
C PRO A 28 -14.56 0.83 17.87
N VAL A 29 -14.37 0.73 16.56
CA VAL A 29 -15.48 0.79 15.61
C VAL A 29 -15.59 -0.53 14.85
N PHE A 30 -16.80 -1.05 14.73
CA PHE A 30 -17.07 -2.27 13.97
C PHE A 30 -17.42 -1.91 12.52
N LEU A 31 -16.76 -2.58 11.57
CA LEU A 31 -17.04 -2.42 10.14
C LEU A 31 -18.31 -3.14 9.70
N VAL A 32 -18.60 -4.27 10.34
CA VAL A 32 -19.71 -5.18 10.02
C VAL A 32 -20.29 -5.68 11.35
N PRO A 33 -21.59 -5.99 11.44
CA PRO A 33 -22.16 -6.61 12.63
C PRO A 33 -21.36 -7.84 13.07
N ALA A 34 -21.05 -7.94 14.37
CA ALA A 34 -20.28 -9.05 14.90
C ALA A 34 -21.10 -10.35 14.82
N VAL A 35 -20.66 -11.28 13.95
CA VAL A 35 -21.26 -12.62 13.86
C VAL A 35 -20.47 -13.56 14.78
N PRO A 36 -21.14 -14.27 15.72
CA PRO A 36 -20.45 -15.17 16.62
C PRO A 36 -19.87 -16.38 15.85
N PRO A 37 -18.57 -16.71 16.05
CA PRO A 37 -17.94 -17.85 15.39
C PRO A 37 -18.38 -19.19 15.99
N SER A 38 -18.41 -20.24 15.16
CA SER A 38 -18.61 -21.62 15.63
C SER A 38 -17.38 -22.11 16.42
N ARG A 39 -17.58 -23.14 17.27
CA ARG A 39 -16.50 -23.72 18.10
C ARG A 39 -15.30 -24.20 17.27
N ALA A 40 -15.55 -24.82 16.12
CA ALA A 40 -14.49 -25.25 15.20
C ALA A 40 -13.67 -24.06 14.66
N ARG A 41 -14.32 -22.95 14.31
CA ARG A 41 -13.64 -21.71 13.88
C ARG A 41 -12.81 -21.09 15.00
N LEU A 42 -13.24 -21.24 16.26
CA LEU A 42 -12.50 -20.69 17.41
C LEU A 42 -11.15 -21.35 17.64
N VAL A 43 -11.04 -22.65 17.41
CA VAL A 43 -9.76 -23.35 17.50
C VAL A 43 -8.95 -23.14 16.22
N GLY A 44 -9.59 -23.29 15.06
CA GLY A 44 -8.92 -23.16 13.76
C GLY A 44 -8.35 -21.76 13.49
N ARG A 45 -8.95 -20.69 14.04
CA ARG A 45 -8.49 -19.32 13.79
C ARG A 45 -7.05 -19.06 14.25
N VAL A 46 -6.62 -19.65 15.37
CA VAL A 46 -5.29 -19.40 15.92
C VAL A 46 -4.23 -19.94 14.95
N PHE A 47 -4.40 -21.18 14.51
CA PHE A 47 -3.52 -21.81 13.53
C PHE A 47 -3.61 -21.14 12.16
N ALA A 48 -4.80 -20.72 11.72
CA ALA A 48 -4.98 -20.03 10.46
C ALA A 48 -4.23 -18.69 10.42
N TYR A 49 -4.38 -17.85 11.46
CA TYR A 49 -3.68 -16.56 11.49
C TYR A 49 -2.18 -16.73 11.72
N LEU A 50 -1.75 -17.70 12.55
CA LEU A 50 -0.33 -18.02 12.71
C LEU A 50 0.29 -18.46 11.37
N GLY A 51 -0.37 -19.39 10.67
CA GLY A 51 0.08 -19.87 9.36
C GLY A 51 0.16 -18.75 8.33
N LEU A 52 -0.81 -17.83 8.31
CA LEU A 52 -0.77 -16.64 7.47
C LEU A 52 0.38 -15.70 7.85
N THR A 53 0.64 -15.47 9.14
CA THR A 53 1.76 -14.64 9.59
C THR A 53 3.09 -15.24 9.16
N VAL A 54 3.28 -16.56 9.34
CA VAL A 54 4.49 -17.26 8.89
C VAL A 54 4.63 -17.16 7.37
N LEU A 55 3.56 -17.42 6.61
CA LEU A 55 3.56 -17.32 5.16
C LEU A 55 4.00 -15.92 4.69
N TRP A 56 3.39 -14.87 5.23
CA TRP A 56 3.71 -13.50 4.83
C TRP A 56 5.09 -13.06 5.31
N LEU A 57 5.58 -13.55 6.46
CA LEU A 57 6.94 -13.32 6.91
C LEU A 57 7.97 -13.97 5.97
N VAL A 58 7.72 -15.21 5.53
CA VAL A 58 8.55 -15.89 4.55
C VAL A 58 8.57 -15.13 3.23
N LEU A 59 7.42 -14.69 2.73
CA LEU A 59 7.34 -13.89 1.50
C LEU A 59 8.04 -12.54 1.63
N LEU A 60 7.91 -11.86 2.78
CA LEU A 60 8.63 -10.62 3.07
C LEU A 60 10.13 -10.86 3.11
N ALA A 61 10.58 -11.94 3.76
CA ALA A 61 11.99 -12.32 3.82
C ALA A 61 12.54 -12.62 2.41
N ILE A 62 11.79 -13.33 1.57
CA ILE A 62 12.15 -13.57 0.17
C ILE A 62 12.23 -12.25 -0.61
N ALA A 63 11.25 -11.35 -0.45
CA ALA A 63 11.26 -10.05 -1.12
C ALA A 63 12.45 -9.19 -0.69
N LEU A 64 12.73 -9.11 0.62
CA LEU A 64 13.91 -8.41 1.15
C LEU A 64 15.20 -9.07 0.68
N PHE A 65 15.29 -10.40 0.69
CA PHE A 65 16.46 -11.12 0.20
C PHE A 65 16.69 -10.86 -1.30
N ALA A 66 15.66 -10.99 -2.13
CA ALA A 66 15.73 -10.72 -3.57
C ALA A 66 16.15 -9.28 -3.87
N THR A 67 15.70 -8.32 -3.07
CA THR A 67 15.96 -6.89 -3.29
C THR A 67 17.25 -6.38 -2.66
N VAL A 68 17.75 -7.01 -1.59
CA VAL A 68 18.93 -6.54 -0.84
C VAL A 68 20.13 -7.47 -0.99
N ALA A 69 19.91 -8.78 -0.91
CA ALA A 69 20.96 -9.78 -0.69
C ALA A 69 21.28 -10.67 -1.90
N ALA A 70 20.34 -10.85 -2.83
CA ALA A 70 20.52 -11.72 -3.99
C ALA A 70 21.71 -11.31 -4.87
N LEU A 71 22.04 -10.01 -4.94
CA LEU A 71 23.12 -9.52 -5.79
C LEU A 71 24.48 -9.38 -5.11
N PRO A 72 24.63 -8.96 -3.86
CA PRO A 72 25.91 -9.13 -3.17
C PRO A 72 26.35 -10.60 -3.13
N GLY A 73 25.41 -11.53 -2.96
CA GLY A 73 25.67 -12.97 -3.03
C GLY A 73 26.06 -13.45 -4.44
N ALA A 74 25.39 -12.97 -5.49
CA ALA A 74 25.75 -13.26 -6.88
C ALA A 74 27.08 -12.60 -7.30
N ALA A 75 27.38 -11.40 -6.81
CA ALA A 75 28.62 -10.68 -7.07
C ALA A 75 29.81 -11.37 -6.40
N GLY A 76 29.69 -11.77 -5.13
CA GLY A 76 30.73 -12.49 -4.41
C GLY A 76 31.04 -13.89 -4.94
N SER A 77 30.12 -14.49 -5.72
CA SER A 77 30.33 -15.76 -6.42
C SER A 77 30.82 -15.59 -7.86
N ALA A 78 30.63 -14.42 -8.48
CA ALA A 78 31.07 -14.12 -9.85
C ALA A 78 32.49 -13.54 -9.94
N THR A 79 33.14 -13.23 -8.81
CA THR A 79 34.50 -12.66 -8.78
C THR A 79 35.61 -13.63 -9.18
N SER A 80 35.35 -14.93 -9.31
CA SER A 80 36.36 -15.89 -9.78
C SER A 80 36.62 -15.83 -11.29
N ASP A 81 35.66 -15.35 -12.10
CA ASP A 81 35.70 -15.44 -13.57
C ASP A 81 35.60 -14.07 -14.29
N GLY A 82 36.28 -13.03 -13.78
CA GLY A 82 36.44 -11.75 -14.50
C GLY A 82 35.22 -10.81 -14.54
N GLY A 83 34.10 -11.18 -13.90
CA GLY A 83 32.92 -10.33 -13.72
C GLY A 83 32.17 -9.97 -15.01
N LEU A 84 31.27 -8.96 -14.93
CA LEU A 84 30.49 -8.48 -16.08
C LEU A 84 31.36 -7.94 -17.21
N ALA A 85 32.58 -7.50 -16.89
CA ALA A 85 33.57 -6.99 -17.85
C ALA A 85 34.18 -8.09 -18.74
N ALA A 86 34.18 -9.35 -18.31
CA ALA A 86 34.64 -10.48 -19.11
C ALA A 86 33.54 -11.10 -20.00
N SER A 87 32.30 -10.61 -19.89
CA SER A 87 31.16 -11.13 -20.65
C SER A 87 31.21 -10.67 -22.11
N HIS A 88 31.22 -11.65 -23.03
CA HIS A 88 31.11 -11.42 -24.48
C HIS A 88 29.87 -10.61 -24.88
N ALA A 89 28.81 -10.58 -24.07
CA ALA A 89 27.60 -9.81 -24.33
C ALA A 89 27.83 -8.28 -24.25
N PHE A 90 28.83 -7.83 -23.48
CA PHE A 90 29.14 -6.41 -23.32
C PHE A 90 30.26 -5.91 -24.23
N HIS A 91 30.93 -6.82 -24.95
CA HIS A 91 31.99 -6.49 -25.92
C HIS A 91 31.49 -6.31 -27.37
N ARG A 92 30.24 -6.65 -27.69
CA ARG A 92 29.66 -6.48 -29.04
C ARG A 92 28.88 -5.17 -29.20
N SER A 93 28.61 -4.84 -30.46
CA SER A 93 27.82 -3.71 -30.96
C SER A 93 26.38 -3.59 -30.44
N ASP A 94 25.95 -4.46 -29.53
CA ASP A 94 24.62 -4.43 -28.91
C ASP A 94 24.59 -3.68 -27.56
N SER A 95 25.72 -3.09 -27.17
CA SER A 95 25.86 -2.26 -25.97
C SER A 95 24.95 -1.02 -25.97
N TRP A 96 24.49 -0.54 -27.13
CA TRP A 96 23.48 0.52 -27.21
C TRP A 96 22.10 0.06 -26.72
N LEU A 97 21.74 -1.23 -26.83
CA LEU A 97 20.50 -1.77 -26.28
C LEU A 97 20.52 -1.66 -24.75
N ALA A 98 21.67 -1.90 -24.12
CA ALA A 98 21.83 -1.72 -22.68
C ALA A 98 21.55 -0.26 -22.27
N ILE A 99 22.03 0.72 -23.03
CA ILE A 99 21.77 2.16 -22.78
C ILE A 99 20.28 2.49 -22.83
N ILE A 100 19.48 1.78 -23.63
CA ILE A 100 18.03 2.01 -23.75
C ILE A 100 17.23 1.20 -22.70
N PHE A 101 17.55 -0.08 -22.52
CA PHE A 101 16.79 -0.97 -21.65
C PHE A 101 17.08 -0.76 -20.18
N ILE A 102 18.32 -0.41 -19.80
CA ILE A 102 18.68 -0.18 -18.39
C ILE A 102 17.83 0.96 -17.79
N PRO A 103 17.76 2.17 -18.37
CA PRO A 103 16.93 3.24 -17.83
C PRO A 103 15.44 2.90 -17.77
N LEU A 104 14.97 1.96 -18.59
CA LEU A 104 13.59 1.46 -18.57
C LEU A 104 13.35 0.37 -17.52
N LEU A 105 14.34 -0.48 -17.26
CA LEU A 105 14.26 -1.56 -16.28
C LEU A 105 14.44 -1.06 -14.84
N VAL A 106 15.31 -0.07 -14.62
CA VAL A 106 15.53 0.60 -13.34
C VAL A 106 14.23 1.02 -12.63
N PRO A 107 13.35 1.85 -13.25
CA PRO A 107 12.10 2.29 -12.64
C PRO A 107 11.16 1.11 -12.38
N LEU A 108 11.08 0.17 -13.33
CA LEU A 108 10.16 -0.96 -13.26
C LEU A 108 10.55 -1.92 -12.13
N PHE A 109 11.81 -2.34 -12.09
CA PHE A 109 12.33 -3.25 -11.07
C PHE A 109 12.26 -2.61 -9.69
N GLY A 110 12.67 -1.35 -9.58
CA GLY A 110 12.62 -0.65 -8.30
C GLY A 110 11.20 -0.43 -7.79
N PHE A 111 10.25 -0.14 -8.68
CA PHE A 111 8.83 -0.08 -8.34
C PHE A 111 8.30 -1.44 -7.86
N VAL A 112 8.56 -2.52 -8.60
CA VAL A 112 8.12 -3.88 -8.23
C VAL A 112 8.71 -4.30 -6.89
N ALA A 113 9.99 -4.02 -6.65
CA ALA A 113 10.68 -4.29 -5.39
C ALA A 113 9.99 -3.60 -4.20
N VAL A 114 9.82 -2.27 -4.29
CA VAL A 114 9.19 -1.48 -3.22
C VAL A 114 7.73 -1.89 -3.02
N PHE A 115 6.99 -2.13 -4.10
CA PHE A 115 5.62 -2.62 -4.05
C PHE A 115 5.52 -3.96 -3.31
N LEU A 116 6.35 -4.95 -3.66
CA LEU A 116 6.34 -6.27 -3.03
C LEU A 116 6.66 -6.18 -1.53
N VAL A 117 7.69 -5.42 -1.17
CA VAL A 117 8.06 -5.21 0.24
C VAL A 117 6.92 -4.54 1.01
N GLN A 118 6.32 -3.49 0.43
CA GLN A 118 5.24 -2.74 1.09
C GLN A 118 3.96 -3.57 1.24
N ALA A 119 3.56 -4.30 0.19
CA ALA A 119 2.39 -5.16 0.20
C ALA A 119 2.54 -6.31 1.21
N THR A 120 3.68 -7.01 1.19
CA THR A 120 3.95 -8.11 2.13
C THR A 120 4.06 -7.62 3.57
N PHE A 121 4.73 -6.50 3.82
CA PHE A 121 4.84 -5.92 5.16
C PHE A 121 3.48 -5.57 5.76
N GLY A 122 2.58 -4.97 4.98
CA GLY A 122 1.21 -4.70 5.41
C GLY A 122 0.44 -5.96 5.81
N MET A 123 0.60 -7.05 5.03
CA MET A 123 -0.03 -8.34 5.32
C MET A 123 0.58 -9.04 6.54
N VAL A 124 1.89 -8.90 6.78
CA VAL A 124 2.55 -9.37 8.02
C VAL A 124 1.95 -8.66 9.22
N LEU A 125 1.84 -7.33 9.20
CA LEU A 125 1.32 -6.56 10.31
C LEU A 125 -0.15 -6.94 10.63
N THR A 126 -1.00 -7.05 9.62
CA THR A 126 -2.42 -7.38 9.84
C THR A 126 -2.62 -8.82 10.27
N SER A 127 -1.92 -9.79 9.65
CA SER A 127 -1.98 -11.20 10.09
C SER A 127 -1.45 -11.37 11.52
N ALA A 128 -0.30 -10.77 11.87
CA ALA A 128 0.29 -10.88 13.20
C ALA A 128 -0.62 -10.27 14.27
N MET A 129 -1.23 -9.12 13.97
CA MET A 129 -2.22 -8.51 14.86
C MET A 129 -3.46 -9.40 15.04
N LEU A 130 -3.98 -10.01 13.96
CA LEU A 130 -5.13 -10.92 14.04
C LEU A 130 -4.79 -12.19 14.82
N PHE A 131 -3.56 -12.71 14.68
CA PHE A 131 -3.03 -13.78 15.50
C PHE A 131 -3.03 -13.39 16.98
N LEU A 132 -2.47 -12.23 17.35
CA LEU A 132 -2.48 -11.74 18.74
C LEU A 132 -3.91 -11.57 19.29
N ARG A 133 -4.84 -11.06 18.48
CA ARG A 133 -6.26 -10.96 18.87
C ARG A 133 -6.91 -12.33 19.04
N SER A 134 -6.51 -13.33 18.25
CA SER A 134 -7.07 -14.68 18.34
C SER A 134 -6.73 -15.38 19.65
N LEU A 135 -5.60 -15.03 20.27
CA LEU A 135 -5.17 -15.51 21.59
C LEU A 135 -5.92 -14.83 22.73
N ASN A 136 -6.42 -13.60 22.52
CA ASN A 136 -7.06 -12.82 23.57
C ASN A 136 -8.53 -13.26 23.79
N PRO A 137 -8.92 -13.67 25.02
CA PRO A 137 -10.29 -14.09 25.34
C PRO A 137 -11.36 -13.04 25.04
N ALA A 138 -11.03 -11.75 25.13
CA ALA A 138 -11.96 -10.64 24.88
C ALA A 138 -12.50 -10.62 23.45
N TYR A 139 -11.83 -11.30 22.51
CA TYR A 139 -12.21 -11.37 21.10
C TYR A 139 -12.78 -12.74 20.71
N ARG A 140 -13.18 -13.58 21.67
CA ARG A 140 -13.73 -14.93 21.38
C ARG A 140 -15.08 -14.92 20.68
N HIS A 141 -15.91 -13.91 20.91
CA HIS A 141 -17.29 -13.90 20.40
C HIS A 141 -17.45 -13.08 19.12
N GLU A 142 -16.36 -12.60 18.53
CA GLU A 142 -16.38 -11.80 17.30
C GLU A 142 -15.57 -12.45 16.18
N GLN A 143 -16.02 -12.21 14.94
CA GLN A 143 -15.22 -12.43 13.76
C GLN A 143 -14.05 -11.43 13.73
N LEU A 144 -12.82 -11.91 13.52
CA LEU A 144 -11.64 -11.06 13.63
C LEU A 144 -11.31 -10.33 12.32
N SER A 145 -11.51 -10.99 11.18
CA SER A 145 -11.20 -10.43 9.86
C SER A 145 -12.33 -10.63 8.86
N MET A 146 -12.39 -9.73 7.89
CA MET A 146 -13.25 -9.79 6.72
C MET A 146 -12.41 -9.61 5.45
N THR A 147 -13.04 -9.89 4.31
CA THR A 147 -12.49 -9.60 3.00
C THR A 147 -13.35 -8.51 2.36
N ILE A 148 -12.72 -7.45 1.91
CA ILE A 148 -13.36 -6.43 1.08
C ILE A 148 -12.97 -6.64 -0.37
N ARG A 149 -13.82 -6.18 -1.28
CA ARG A 149 -13.57 -6.18 -2.71
C ARG A 149 -13.27 -4.76 -3.13
N SER A 150 -12.09 -4.54 -3.70
CA SER A 150 -11.81 -3.32 -4.45
C SER A 150 -12.37 -3.53 -5.86
N SER A 151 -13.43 -2.80 -6.18
CA SER A 151 -13.89 -2.61 -7.56
C SER A 151 -13.09 -1.45 -8.17
N ASP A 152 -13.08 -1.32 -9.49
CA ASP A 152 -12.56 -0.13 -10.18
C ASP A 152 -11.02 0.02 -10.21
N GLY A 153 -10.28 -1.08 -10.04
CA GLY A 153 -8.83 -1.10 -10.25
C GLY A 153 -8.03 -0.32 -9.20
N GLU A 154 -8.62 -0.04 -8.03
CA GLU A 154 -7.95 0.74 -6.98
C GLU A 154 -6.80 -0.06 -6.35
N ALA A 155 -6.92 -1.39 -6.30
CA ALA A 155 -5.89 -2.30 -5.80
C ALA A 155 -5.24 -3.10 -6.93
N VAL A 156 -3.93 -3.35 -6.79
CA VAL A 156 -3.18 -4.22 -7.70
C VAL A 156 -3.60 -5.68 -7.49
N GLY A 157 -3.90 -6.35 -8.58
CA GLY A 157 -4.17 -7.79 -8.60
C GLY A 157 -3.90 -8.40 -9.97
N PRO A 158 -4.07 -9.72 -10.12
CA PRO A 158 -3.93 -10.39 -11.41
C PRO A 158 -4.82 -9.77 -12.49
N ALA A 159 -4.38 -9.77 -13.75
CA ALA A 159 -5.16 -9.20 -14.86
C ALA A 159 -6.59 -9.76 -14.97
N LEU A 160 -6.77 -11.05 -14.66
CA LEU A 160 -8.08 -11.72 -14.61
C LEU A 160 -9.04 -11.10 -13.57
N THR A 161 -8.51 -10.44 -12.55
CA THR A 161 -9.28 -9.77 -11.49
C THR A 161 -9.56 -8.30 -11.78
N ALA A 162 -9.11 -7.76 -12.92
CA ALA A 162 -9.34 -6.36 -13.28
C ALA A 162 -10.85 -6.04 -13.43
N VAL A 163 -11.62 -6.99 -13.98
CA VAL A 163 -13.08 -6.83 -14.19
C VAL A 163 -13.87 -7.24 -12.96
N THR A 164 -13.42 -8.31 -12.29
CA THR A 164 -14.13 -8.83 -11.12
C THR A 164 -13.79 -8.03 -9.86
N GLY A 165 -12.71 -7.27 -9.82
CA GLY A 165 -12.18 -6.64 -8.62
C GLY A 165 -11.30 -7.58 -7.78
N VAL A 166 -10.46 -6.97 -6.95
CA VAL A 166 -9.45 -7.65 -6.12
C VAL A 166 -9.97 -7.84 -4.70
N GLY A 167 -9.89 -9.06 -4.18
CA GLY A 167 -10.22 -9.38 -2.80
C GLY A 167 -9.09 -9.00 -1.85
N LEU A 168 -9.28 -7.95 -1.06
CA LEU A 168 -8.38 -7.55 0.02
C LEU A 168 -8.83 -8.23 1.31
N SER A 169 -8.11 -9.28 1.69
CA SER A 169 -8.37 -10.06 2.90
C SER A 169 -7.68 -9.46 4.14
N LEU A 170 -7.92 -10.06 5.31
CA LEU A 170 -7.32 -9.65 6.60
C LEU A 170 -7.68 -8.24 7.08
N VAL A 171 -8.79 -7.69 6.58
CA VAL A 171 -9.32 -6.43 7.09
C VAL A 171 -9.94 -6.68 8.47
N PRO A 172 -9.48 -6.04 9.54
CA PRO A 172 -10.00 -6.29 10.89
C PRO A 172 -11.45 -5.81 11.02
N VAL A 173 -12.35 -6.65 11.55
CA VAL A 173 -13.76 -6.27 11.75
C VAL A 173 -13.87 -5.16 12.80
N ARG A 174 -13.13 -5.29 13.91
CA ARG A 174 -13.02 -4.28 14.96
C ARG A 174 -11.79 -3.40 14.77
N LEU A 175 -11.99 -2.11 14.56
CA LEU A 175 -10.94 -1.14 14.30
C LEU A 175 -10.53 -0.41 15.59
N THR A 176 -9.51 -0.94 16.27
CA THR A 176 -8.69 -0.22 17.26
C THR A 176 -7.65 0.68 16.59
N ARG A 177 -6.95 1.51 17.37
CA ARG A 177 -5.85 2.38 16.87
C ARG A 177 -4.81 1.61 16.07
N LEU A 178 -4.32 0.51 16.63
CA LEU A 178 -3.30 -0.32 15.98
C LEU A 178 -3.80 -0.92 14.67
N SER A 179 -5.04 -1.44 14.64
CA SER A 179 -5.60 -1.95 13.39
C SER A 179 -5.81 -0.89 12.34
N LYS A 180 -6.17 0.36 12.72
CA LYS A 180 -6.30 1.45 11.75
C LYS A 180 -4.96 1.70 11.06
N VAL A 181 -3.88 1.78 11.83
CA VAL A 181 -2.52 1.95 11.28
C VAL A 181 -2.13 0.76 10.40
N ALA A 182 -2.31 -0.48 10.89
CA ALA A 182 -1.96 -1.68 10.12
C ALA A 182 -2.75 -1.78 8.80
N THR A 183 -4.06 -1.49 8.85
CA THR A 183 -4.93 -1.48 7.66
C THR A 183 -4.55 -0.36 6.68
N ILE A 184 -4.17 0.83 7.17
CA ILE A 184 -3.66 1.91 6.31
C ILE A 184 -2.36 1.47 5.61
N ILE A 185 -1.43 0.84 6.34
CA ILE A 185 -0.18 0.32 5.76
C ILE A 185 -0.47 -0.75 4.72
N GLN A 186 -1.37 -1.69 5.02
CA GLN A 186 -1.83 -2.72 4.08
C GLN A 186 -2.39 -2.08 2.80
N PHE A 187 -3.33 -1.14 2.91
CA PHE A 187 -3.88 -0.49 1.72
C PHE A 187 -2.85 0.33 0.96
N ASN A 188 -1.89 0.97 1.63
CA ASN A 188 -0.81 1.68 0.95
C ASN A 188 0.09 0.72 0.14
N GLY A 189 0.28 -0.51 0.62
CA GLY A 189 1.00 -1.54 -0.14
C GLY A 189 0.25 -2.04 -1.38
N TRP A 190 -1.08 -2.11 -1.34
CA TRP A 190 -1.89 -2.65 -2.44
C TRP A 190 -2.43 -1.60 -3.42
N ILE A 191 -2.48 -0.32 -3.03
CA ILE A 191 -2.98 0.79 -3.86
C ILE A 191 -1.79 1.57 -4.43
N VAL A 192 -1.57 1.45 -5.74
CA VAL A 192 -0.49 2.17 -6.42
C VAL A 192 -0.72 3.67 -6.31
N ASN A 193 0.29 4.37 -5.85
CA ASN A 193 0.27 5.81 -5.77
C ASN A 193 1.60 6.39 -6.27
N GLY A 194 1.61 7.68 -6.61
CA GLY A 194 2.81 8.35 -7.09
C GLY A 194 3.96 8.41 -6.07
N SER A 195 3.69 8.16 -4.77
CA SER A 195 4.74 8.02 -3.77
C SER A 195 5.48 6.70 -3.93
N THR A 196 4.75 5.58 -4.05
CA THR A 196 5.32 4.25 -4.30
C THR A 196 6.13 4.24 -5.59
N PHE A 197 5.63 4.89 -6.65
CA PHE A 197 6.39 5.02 -7.90
C PHE A 197 7.69 5.84 -7.73
N ALA A 198 7.64 6.99 -7.05
CA ALA A 198 8.82 7.82 -6.83
C ALA A 198 9.87 7.14 -5.94
N ILE A 199 9.43 6.46 -4.86
CA ILE A 199 10.33 5.72 -3.97
C ILE A 199 10.91 4.51 -4.72
N GLY A 200 10.09 3.79 -5.49
CA GLY A 200 10.51 2.70 -6.36
C GLY A 200 11.53 3.13 -7.40
N PHE A 201 11.35 4.29 -8.02
CA PHE A 201 12.31 4.87 -8.95
C PHE A 201 13.68 5.08 -8.31
N ILE A 202 13.71 5.73 -7.13
CA ILE A 202 14.96 5.99 -6.41
C ILE A 202 15.59 4.69 -5.93
N TRP A 203 14.80 3.74 -5.42
CA TRP A 203 15.29 2.40 -5.08
C TRP A 203 15.95 1.72 -6.28
N GLY A 204 15.30 1.79 -7.46
CA GLY A 204 15.86 1.29 -8.71
C GLY A 204 17.22 1.93 -9.02
N LEU A 205 17.34 3.25 -8.88
CA LEU A 205 18.60 3.96 -9.11
C LEU A 205 19.69 3.54 -8.12
N VAL A 206 19.37 3.49 -6.82
CA VAL A 206 20.29 3.02 -5.77
C VAL A 206 20.77 1.62 -6.12
N TYR A 207 19.83 0.72 -6.37
CA TYR A 207 20.11 -0.69 -6.64
C TYR A 207 20.95 -0.89 -7.89
N PHE A 208 20.53 -0.31 -9.01
CA PHE A 208 21.23 -0.45 -10.29
C PHE A 208 22.62 0.17 -10.24
N PHE A 209 22.76 1.36 -9.67
CA PHE A 209 24.07 1.99 -9.50
C PHE A 209 24.98 1.10 -8.64
N THR A 210 24.48 0.64 -7.49
CA THR A 210 25.23 -0.24 -6.57
C THR A 210 25.71 -1.51 -7.27
N ILE A 211 24.83 -2.16 -8.03
CA ILE A 211 25.14 -3.39 -8.77
C ILE A 211 26.17 -3.12 -9.86
N THR A 212 26.00 -2.03 -10.60
CA THR A 212 26.87 -1.71 -11.73
C THR A 212 28.31 -1.56 -11.27
N TRP A 213 28.59 -0.76 -10.24
CA TRP A 213 29.97 -0.55 -9.80
C TRP A 213 30.55 -1.71 -8.98
N THR A 214 29.71 -2.57 -8.41
CA THR A 214 30.17 -3.79 -7.71
C THR A 214 30.52 -4.92 -8.67
N LEU A 215 29.76 -5.09 -9.76
CA LEU A 215 30.02 -6.12 -10.78
C LEU A 215 30.97 -5.65 -11.89
N TRP A 216 31.06 -4.35 -12.13
CA TRP A 216 32.12 -3.70 -12.90
C TRP A 216 33.07 -3.04 -11.90
N PRO A 217 33.96 -3.82 -11.27
CA PRO A 217 34.63 -3.40 -10.04
C PRO A 217 35.38 -2.09 -10.28
N ALA A 218 34.84 -1.01 -9.72
CA ALA A 218 35.52 0.27 -9.67
C ALA A 218 36.77 0.09 -8.79
N THR A 219 37.97 0.23 -9.36
CA THR A 219 39.24 0.05 -8.62
C THR A 219 39.85 1.40 -8.22
N GLY A 220 40.72 1.38 -7.20
CA GLY A 220 41.45 2.57 -6.74
C GLY A 220 40.53 3.64 -6.15
N THR A 221 40.70 4.90 -6.55
CA THR A 221 39.92 6.05 -6.07
C THR A 221 38.46 6.04 -6.53
N ALA A 222 38.11 5.25 -7.55
CA ALA A 222 36.74 5.13 -8.02
C ALA A 222 35.83 4.37 -7.02
N ALA A 223 36.36 3.38 -6.30
CA ALA A 223 35.61 2.63 -5.29
C ALA A 223 34.98 3.49 -4.18
N PRO A 224 35.74 4.33 -3.45
CA PRO A 224 35.17 5.18 -2.41
C PRO A 224 34.19 6.21 -2.98
N ILE A 225 34.42 6.72 -4.20
CA ILE A 225 33.47 7.63 -4.87
C ILE A 225 32.13 6.92 -5.11
N CYS A 226 32.15 5.71 -5.65
CA CYS A 226 30.95 4.91 -5.88
C CYS A 226 30.21 4.57 -4.57
N GLN A 227 30.94 4.28 -3.49
CA GLN A 227 30.34 4.07 -2.17
C GLN A 227 29.66 5.33 -1.64
N VAL A 228 30.31 6.49 -1.75
CA VAL A 228 29.73 7.79 -1.34
C VAL A 228 28.47 8.11 -2.15
N VAL A 229 28.51 7.94 -3.47
CA VAL A 229 27.34 8.17 -4.34
C VAL A 229 26.20 7.23 -3.98
N THR A 230 26.48 5.95 -3.74
CA THR A 230 25.49 4.97 -3.27
C THR A 230 24.87 5.40 -1.93
N GLY A 231 25.71 5.83 -0.98
CA GLY A 231 25.26 6.33 0.32
C GLY A 231 24.39 7.57 0.20
N LEU A 232 24.72 8.52 -0.68
CA LEU A 232 23.92 9.72 -0.95
C LEU A 232 22.57 9.37 -1.59
N LEU A 233 22.55 8.45 -2.57
CA LEU A 233 21.29 7.97 -3.17
C LEU A 233 20.41 7.26 -2.13
N GLY A 234 21.01 6.44 -1.26
CA GLY A 234 20.31 5.78 -0.15
C GLY A 234 19.77 6.78 0.87
N ALA A 235 20.55 7.80 1.24
CA ALA A 235 20.10 8.88 2.11
C ALA A 235 18.96 9.69 1.48
N TRP A 236 19.03 9.98 0.18
CA TRP A 236 17.96 10.65 -0.56
C TRP A 236 16.67 9.83 -0.57
N MET A 237 16.77 8.51 -0.75
CA MET A 237 15.64 7.61 -0.66
C MET A 237 14.97 7.66 0.72
N LEU A 238 15.76 7.55 1.79
CA LEU A 238 15.25 7.65 3.16
C LEU A 238 14.59 9.01 3.42
N PHE A 239 15.18 10.08 2.89
CA PHE A 239 14.60 11.42 2.94
C PHE A 239 13.26 11.50 2.21
N GLU A 240 13.11 10.91 1.02
CA GLU A 240 11.84 10.89 0.29
C GLU A 240 10.77 10.04 1.00
N ILE A 241 11.15 8.90 1.59
CA ILE A 241 10.26 8.10 2.44
C ILE A 241 9.77 8.96 3.62
N TRP A 242 10.69 9.62 4.32
CA TRP A 242 10.37 10.47 5.47
C TRP A 242 9.50 11.66 5.07
N ARG A 243 9.82 12.34 3.96
CA ARG A 243 9.07 13.48 3.41
C ARG A 243 7.65 13.06 3.00
N ARG A 244 7.48 11.83 2.52
CA ARG A 244 6.21 11.29 2.03
C ARG A 244 5.47 10.41 3.04
N ARG A 245 5.96 10.28 4.28
CA ARG A 245 5.34 9.44 5.34
C ARG A 245 3.88 9.79 5.66
N HIS A 246 3.46 11.02 5.33
CA HIS A 246 2.08 11.48 5.52
C HIS A 246 1.25 11.49 4.22
N ARG A 247 1.81 11.01 3.10
CA ARG A 247 1.10 10.87 1.82
C ARG A 247 0.50 9.47 1.75
N TYR A 248 -0.79 9.41 2.01
CA TYR A 248 -1.58 8.18 1.92
C TYR A 248 -2.25 8.07 0.55
N PRO A 249 -2.79 6.90 0.17
CA PRO A 249 -3.55 6.77 -1.06
C PRO A 249 -4.70 7.78 -1.11
N GLY A 250 -4.87 8.42 -2.27
CA GLY A 250 -5.95 9.37 -2.52
C GLY A 250 -7.30 8.70 -2.69
N VAL A 251 -7.29 7.40 -3.03
CA VAL A 251 -8.48 6.57 -3.22
C VAL A 251 -8.68 5.67 -2.00
N MET A 252 -9.93 5.53 -1.59
CA MET A 252 -10.36 4.61 -0.54
C MET A 252 -11.22 3.55 -1.21
N PRO A 253 -11.09 2.26 -0.85
CA PRO A 253 -11.93 1.22 -1.43
C PRO A 253 -13.41 1.56 -1.32
N ALA A 254 -14.17 1.44 -2.41
CA ALA A 254 -15.59 1.80 -2.48
C ALA A 254 -16.44 1.18 -1.35
N GLN A 255 -16.14 -0.06 -0.93
CA GLN A 255 -16.84 -0.74 0.17
C GLN A 255 -16.62 -0.11 1.56
N LEU A 256 -15.62 0.75 1.71
CA LEU A 256 -15.35 1.49 2.93
C LEU A 256 -15.96 2.90 2.91
N GLU A 257 -16.48 3.36 1.77
CA GLU A 257 -17.21 4.63 1.66
C GLU A 257 -18.52 4.55 2.46
N GLY A 258 -18.81 5.61 3.23
CA GLY A 258 -19.98 5.65 4.12
C GLY A 258 -19.85 4.81 5.38
N THR A 259 -18.78 4.03 5.54
CA THR A 259 -18.51 3.30 6.79
C THR A 259 -17.85 4.22 7.81
N ALA A 260 -17.87 3.83 9.08
CA ALA A 260 -17.22 4.61 10.11
C ALA A 260 -15.67 4.66 9.99
N TYR A 261 -15.08 3.78 9.16
CA TYR A 261 -13.65 3.82 8.84
C TYR A 261 -13.27 5.00 7.93
N GLU A 262 -14.21 5.52 7.14
CA GLU A 262 -14.01 6.69 6.28
C GLU A 262 -13.48 7.90 7.09
N ARG A 263 -14.00 8.09 8.31
CA ARG A 263 -13.58 9.19 9.20
C ARG A 263 -12.12 9.07 9.66
N SER A 264 -11.62 7.84 9.73
CA SER A 264 -10.23 7.53 10.05
C SER A 264 -9.31 7.45 8.83
N TRP A 265 -9.85 7.58 7.60
CA TRP A 265 -9.02 7.62 6.40
C TRP A 265 -8.18 8.90 6.37
N PRO A 266 -6.84 8.83 6.22
CA PRO A 266 -5.97 10.00 6.36
C PRO A 266 -6.29 11.16 5.42
N ASN A 267 -6.78 10.87 4.21
CA ASN A 267 -7.06 11.88 3.19
C ASN A 267 -8.55 12.26 3.06
N ARG A 268 -9.47 11.68 3.85
CA ARG A 268 -10.93 11.93 3.84
C ARG A 268 -11.48 12.41 2.47
N PRO A 269 -11.50 11.54 1.43
CA PRO A 269 -11.77 11.96 0.05
C PRO A 269 -13.12 12.66 -0.11
N ILE A 270 -14.16 12.26 0.64
CA ILE A 270 -15.48 12.91 0.58
C ILE A 270 -15.44 14.32 1.18
N ALA A 271 -14.74 14.52 2.30
CA ALA A 271 -14.56 15.86 2.87
C ALA A 271 -13.80 16.78 1.90
N GLN A 272 -12.80 16.24 1.18
CA GLN A 272 -12.09 16.97 0.14
C GLN A 272 -12.99 17.29 -1.06
N LYS A 273 -13.76 16.32 -1.57
CA LYS A 273 -14.75 16.53 -2.66
C LYS A 273 -15.79 17.58 -2.27
N ALA A 274 -16.32 17.53 -1.05
CA ALA A 274 -17.26 18.52 -0.52
C ALA A 274 -16.63 19.91 -0.38
N ALA A 275 -15.38 19.99 0.11
CA ALA A 275 -14.64 21.24 0.20
C ALA A 275 -14.33 21.83 -1.19
N ALA A 276 -13.94 21.00 -2.15
CA ALA A 276 -13.71 21.40 -3.54
C ALA A 276 -15.01 21.95 -4.17
N LYS A 277 -16.13 21.24 -4.04
CA LYS A 277 -17.43 21.70 -4.54
C LYS A 277 -17.83 23.05 -3.93
N LYS A 278 -17.65 23.23 -2.61
CA LYS A 278 -17.91 24.51 -1.93
C LYS A 278 -17.03 25.64 -2.49
N ARG A 279 -15.75 25.37 -2.77
CA ARG A 279 -14.82 26.34 -3.39
C ARG A 279 -15.27 26.72 -4.80
N THR A 280 -15.66 25.75 -5.63
CA THR A 280 -16.16 26.01 -6.99
C THR A 280 -17.41 26.88 -6.98
N VAL A 281 -18.38 26.56 -6.12
CA VAL A 281 -19.61 27.37 -5.96
C VAL A 281 -19.27 28.79 -5.51
N LYS A 282 -18.35 28.95 -4.55
CA LYS A 282 -17.91 30.27 -4.07
C LYS A 282 -17.19 31.08 -5.16
N MET A 283 -16.36 30.44 -5.97
CA MET A 283 -15.67 31.10 -7.10
C MET A 283 -16.65 31.51 -8.21
N ALA A 284 -17.61 30.65 -8.55
CA ALA A 284 -18.66 30.97 -9.50
C ALA A 284 -19.51 32.17 -9.04
N ALA A 285 -19.92 32.19 -7.76
CA ALA A 285 -20.64 33.32 -7.18
C ALA A 285 -19.82 34.62 -7.20
N LYS A 286 -18.52 34.56 -6.89
CA LYS A 286 -17.61 35.72 -6.92
C LYS A 286 -17.40 36.26 -8.34
N ASN A 287 -17.36 35.39 -9.35
CA ASN A 287 -17.21 35.81 -10.74
C ASN A 287 -18.50 36.43 -11.29
N ALA A 288 -19.67 35.91 -10.89
CA ALA A 288 -20.96 36.48 -11.26
C ALA A 288 -21.21 37.88 -10.65
N SER A 289 -20.52 38.24 -9.56
CA SER A 289 -20.65 39.53 -8.89
C SER A 289 -19.59 40.56 -9.31
N ARG A 290 -18.72 40.26 -10.27
CA ARG A 290 -17.77 41.26 -10.81
C ARG A 290 -18.44 42.01 -11.97
N PRO A 291 -18.66 43.34 -11.83
CA PRO A 291 -19.24 44.16 -12.88
C PRO A 291 -18.31 44.31 -14.08
#